data_AF-A0A4Q3YQX7-F1
#
_entry.id   AF-A0A4Q3YQX7-F1
#
_cell.length_a   1.000
_cell.length_b   1.000
_cell.length_c   1.000
_cell.angle_alpha   90.00
_cell.angle_beta   90.00
_cell.angle_gamma   90.00
#
_symmetry.space_group_name_H-M   'P 1'
#
loop_
_entity.id
_entity.type
_entity.pdbx_description
1 polymer ?
#
loop_
_entity_poly.entity_id
_entity_poly.type
_entity_poly.pdbx_seq_one_letter_code
_entity_poly.pdbx_strand_id
1 'polypeptide(L)'
;MAPLETIYTADEAAERLRLTNRGVIKLARQYGLCSRRGRDYLFSESDLVALWAALREPAKEPRPRPVEPYVSSARIYEKLQKLTQKNKGPGRKRWEETNAKNRALRDETKAAIQKWKDDEPLDHSNRDPEYWTPERKERRRLESLAKKKGWMART
;
A
#
# COMPACT_ATOMS: atom_id res chain seq x y z
N MET A 1 15.38 18.44 -56.10
CA MET A 1 15.73 17.10 -55.59
C MET A 1 16.01 17.25 -54.11
N ALA A 2 15.24 16.59 -53.25
CA ALA A 2 15.55 16.56 -51.83
C ALA A 2 16.87 15.78 -51.62
N PRO A 3 17.76 16.23 -50.71
CA PRO A 3 18.96 15.48 -50.38
C PRO A 3 18.58 14.12 -49.80
N LEU A 4 19.39 13.09 -50.10
CA LEU A 4 19.22 11.78 -49.48
C LEU A 4 19.48 11.93 -47.97
N GLU A 5 18.56 11.40 -47.16
CA GLU A 5 18.72 11.31 -45.72
C GLU A 5 19.89 10.41 -45.34
N THR A 6 20.32 10.48 -44.08
CA THR A 6 21.40 9.64 -43.54
C THR A 6 21.05 8.17 -43.71
N ILE A 7 21.94 7.42 -44.37
CA ILE A 7 21.83 5.98 -44.53
C ILE A 7 22.65 5.32 -43.42
N TYR A 8 21.98 4.47 -42.63
CA TYR A 8 22.57 3.73 -41.54
C TYR A 8 22.95 2.32 -41.98
N THR A 9 24.09 1.85 -41.51
CA THR A 9 24.50 0.45 -41.58
C THR A 9 23.75 -0.40 -40.54
N ALA A 10 23.85 -1.72 -40.66
CA ALA A 10 23.19 -2.62 -39.71
C ALA A 10 23.73 -2.49 -38.27
N ASP A 11 25.02 -2.15 -38.10
CA ASP A 11 25.61 -1.91 -36.78
C ASP A 11 25.09 -0.62 -36.16
N GLU A 12 25.05 0.47 -36.94
CA GLU A 12 24.52 1.77 -36.47
C GLU A 12 23.02 1.68 -36.16
N ALA A 13 22.25 0.97 -36.99
CA ALA A 13 20.83 0.72 -36.75
C ALA A 13 20.60 -0.09 -35.47
N ALA A 14 21.44 -1.10 -35.22
CA ALA A 14 21.41 -1.92 -34.02
C ALA A 14 21.73 -1.12 -32.76
N GLU A 15 22.74 -0.26 -32.82
CA GLU A 15 23.09 0.65 -31.73
C GLU A 15 21.95 1.63 -31.43
N ARG A 16 21.36 2.24 -32.46
CA ARG A 16 20.29 3.24 -32.32
C ARG A 16 18.99 2.65 -31.75
N LEU A 17 18.63 1.44 -32.18
CA LEU A 17 17.45 0.73 -31.67
C LEU A 17 17.71 -0.09 -30.39
N ARG A 18 18.97 -0.17 -29.95
CA ARG A 18 19.43 -1.02 -28.84
C ARG A 18 19.03 -2.49 -29.00
N LEU A 19 19.18 -2.99 -30.22
CA LEU A 19 18.91 -4.38 -30.58
C LEU A 19 20.20 -5.06 -31.05
N THR A 20 20.18 -6.38 -31.18
CA THR A 20 21.29 -7.08 -31.83
C THR A 20 21.21 -6.87 -33.34
N ASN A 21 22.35 -6.81 -34.03
CA ASN A 21 22.42 -6.66 -35.49
C ASN A 21 21.57 -7.72 -36.22
N ARG A 22 21.67 -8.99 -35.81
CA ARG A 22 20.81 -10.07 -36.31
C ARG A 22 19.32 -9.83 -36.06
N GLY A 23 18.95 -9.27 -34.90
CA GLY A 23 17.58 -8.93 -34.56
C GLY A 23 17.00 -7.84 -35.46
N VAL A 24 17.76 -6.76 -35.69
CA VAL A 24 17.35 -5.68 -36.60
C VAL A 24 17.18 -6.20 -38.02
N ILE A 25 18.16 -6.91 -38.57
CA ILE A 25 18.07 -7.48 -39.93
C ILE A 25 16.85 -8.40 -40.07
N LYS A 26 16.57 -9.24 -39.05
CA LYS A 26 15.43 -10.16 -39.09
C LYS A 26 14.10 -9.41 -39.14
N LEU A 27 13.91 -8.41 -38.27
CA LEU A 27 12.69 -7.60 -38.23
C LEU A 27 12.54 -6.77 -39.50
N ALA A 28 13.61 -6.16 -39.96
CA ALA A 28 13.60 -5.34 -41.17
C ALA A 28 13.20 -6.14 -42.41
N ARG A 29 13.74 -7.36 -42.55
CA ARG A 29 13.34 -8.29 -43.62
C ARG A 29 11.88 -8.73 -43.51
N GLN A 30 11.36 -8.89 -42.29
CA GLN A 30 9.99 -9.29 -42.05
C GLN A 30 8.99 -8.19 -42.46
N TYR A 31 9.33 -6.93 -42.22
CA TYR A 31 8.47 -5.78 -42.51
C TYR A 31 8.83 -5.05 -43.83
N GLY A 32 9.88 -5.46 -44.53
CA GLY A 32 10.34 -4.81 -45.77
C GLY A 32 11.02 -3.46 -45.57
N LEU A 33 11.52 -3.18 -44.36
CA LEU A 33 12.06 -1.87 -43.92
C LEU A 33 13.60 -1.82 -44.01
N CYS A 34 14.17 -2.36 -45.09
CA CYS A 34 15.61 -2.24 -45.34
C CYS A 34 15.93 -2.39 -46.82
N SER A 35 16.98 -1.69 -47.24
CA SER A 35 17.62 -1.90 -48.54
C SER A 35 18.73 -2.93 -48.41
N ARG A 36 18.82 -3.87 -49.35
CA ARG A 36 19.88 -4.88 -49.37
C ARG A 36 20.83 -4.64 -50.52
N ARG A 37 22.13 -4.52 -50.20
CA ARG A 37 23.22 -4.48 -51.19
C ARG A 37 24.16 -5.64 -50.94
N GLY A 38 23.95 -6.75 -51.65
CA GLY A 38 24.76 -7.96 -51.49
C GLY A 38 24.60 -8.58 -50.09
N ARG A 39 25.63 -8.43 -49.25
CA ARG A 39 25.66 -8.90 -47.85
C ARG A 39 25.28 -7.81 -46.85
N ASP A 40 25.30 -6.55 -47.29
CA ASP A 40 25.06 -5.40 -46.42
C ASP A 40 23.58 -5.03 -46.40
N TYR A 41 23.12 -4.66 -45.22
CA TYR A 41 21.77 -4.15 -44.98
C TYR A 41 21.88 -2.67 -44.60
N LEU A 42 21.14 -1.85 -45.33
CA LEU A 42 21.14 -0.40 -45.20
C LEU A 42 19.74 0.08 -44.84
N PHE A 43 19.70 1.10 -43.99
CA PHE A 43 18.47 1.63 -43.39
C PHE A 43 18.40 3.14 -43.63
N SER A 44 17.24 3.63 -44.02
CA SER A 44 16.92 5.06 -43.93
C SER A 44 16.48 5.42 -42.51
N GLU A 45 16.43 6.72 -42.20
CA GLU A 45 15.86 7.17 -40.93
C GLU A 45 14.37 6.78 -40.80
N SER A 46 13.62 6.86 -41.90
CA SER A 46 12.23 6.41 -41.94
C SER A 46 12.07 4.91 -41.63
N ASP A 47 13.00 4.07 -42.09
CA ASP A 47 12.97 2.62 -41.81
C ASP A 47 13.11 2.36 -40.32
N LEU A 48 14.03 3.05 -39.64
CA LEU A 48 14.25 2.88 -38.20
C LEU A 48 13.04 3.31 -37.38
N VAL A 49 12.39 4.41 -37.76
CA VAL A 49 11.16 4.89 -37.12
C VAL A 49 10.02 3.89 -37.31
N ALA A 50 9.84 3.38 -38.53
CA ALA A 50 8.82 2.38 -38.83
C ALA A 50 9.07 1.06 -38.08
N LEU A 51 10.33 0.63 -37.98
CA LEU A 51 10.72 -0.60 -37.28
C LEU A 51 10.50 -0.43 -35.77
N TRP A 52 10.81 0.73 -35.23
CA TRP A 52 10.52 1.05 -33.82
C TRP A 52 9.00 1.11 -33.55
N ALA A 53 8.21 1.66 -34.47
CA ALA A 53 6.76 1.65 -34.36
C ALA A 53 6.18 0.23 -34.40
N ALA A 54 6.72 -0.65 -35.25
CA ALA A 54 6.32 -2.06 -35.34
C ALA A 54 6.63 -2.86 -34.07
N LEU A 55 7.63 -2.43 -33.29
CA LEU A 55 8.00 -3.05 -32.01
C LEU A 55 7.12 -2.62 -30.84
N ARG A 56 6.28 -1.61 -30.99
CA ARG A 56 5.38 -1.17 -29.91
C ARG A 56 4.35 -2.26 -29.61
N GLU A 57 4.10 -2.48 -28.32
CA GLU A 57 3.05 -3.38 -27.90
C GLU A 57 1.68 -2.91 -28.42
N PRO A 58 0.84 -3.82 -28.96
CA PRO A 58 -0.53 -3.47 -29.31
C PRO A 58 -1.25 -3.00 -28.05
N ALA A 59 -2.13 -2.00 -28.20
CA ALA A 59 -2.92 -1.49 -27.09
C ALA A 59 -3.69 -2.66 -26.44
N LYS A 60 -3.28 -3.02 -25.24
CA LYS A 60 -3.94 -4.06 -24.47
C LYS A 60 -5.21 -3.47 -23.87
N GLU A 61 -6.35 -3.83 -24.41
CA GLU A 61 -7.63 -3.47 -23.80
C GLU A 61 -7.63 -4.00 -22.35
N PRO A 62 -8.09 -3.18 -21.38
CA PRO A 62 -8.23 -3.65 -20.01
C PRO A 62 -9.15 -4.87 -20.03
N ARG A 63 -8.70 -5.98 -19.44
CA ARG A 63 -9.52 -7.19 -19.36
C ARG A 63 -10.88 -6.81 -18.75
N PRO A 64 -12.00 -7.16 -19.40
CA PRO A 64 -13.31 -6.86 -18.84
C PRO A 64 -13.39 -7.52 -17.47
N ARG A 65 -13.97 -6.80 -16.50
CA ARG A 65 -14.20 -7.36 -15.17
C ARG A 65 -15.06 -8.62 -15.33
N PRO A 66 -14.77 -9.72 -14.61
CA PRO A 66 -15.64 -10.87 -14.60
C PRO A 66 -17.06 -10.43 -14.23
N VAL A 67 -18.06 -10.81 -15.02
CA VAL A 67 -19.46 -10.53 -14.68
C VAL A 67 -19.78 -11.33 -13.42
N GLU A 68 -20.05 -10.66 -12.31
CA GLU A 68 -20.51 -11.34 -11.10
C GLU A 68 -21.88 -11.98 -11.39
N PRO A 69 -22.06 -13.29 -11.13
CA PRO A 69 -23.35 -13.92 -11.36
C PRO A 69 -24.40 -13.30 -10.45
N TYR A 70 -25.58 -13.02 -11.02
CA TYR A 70 -26.71 -12.52 -10.25
C TYR A 70 -27.05 -13.50 -9.12
N VAL A 71 -26.86 -13.04 -7.88
CA VAL A 71 -27.25 -13.78 -6.67
C VAL A 71 -28.67 -13.41 -6.30
N SER A 72 -29.54 -14.41 -6.23
CA SER A 72 -30.93 -14.19 -5.80
C SER A 72 -30.98 -13.64 -4.37
N SER A 73 -31.99 -12.81 -4.10
CA SER A 73 -32.25 -12.23 -2.77
C SER A 73 -32.32 -13.29 -1.67
N ALA A 74 -32.91 -14.45 -1.96
CA ALA A 74 -32.96 -15.59 -1.04
C ALA A 74 -31.56 -16.10 -0.65
N ARG A 75 -30.63 -16.25 -1.60
CA ARG A 75 -29.24 -16.64 -1.32
C ARG A 75 -28.48 -15.60 -0.53
N ILE A 76 -28.74 -14.32 -0.78
CA ILE A 76 -28.15 -13.22 0.00
C ILE A 76 -28.64 -13.30 1.45
N TYR A 77 -29.95 -13.49 1.64
CA TYR A 77 -30.57 -13.61 2.95
C TYR A 77 -30.05 -14.83 3.73
N GLU A 78 -29.92 -15.99 3.10
CA GLU A 78 -29.31 -17.17 3.71
C GLU A 78 -27.85 -16.94 4.14
N LYS A 79 -27.04 -16.26 3.31
CA LYS A 79 -25.66 -15.90 3.68
C LYS A 79 -25.63 -14.95 4.88
N LEU A 80 -26.51 -13.95 4.91
CA LEU A 80 -26.65 -13.04 6.04
C LEU A 80 -27.03 -13.80 7.31
N GLN A 81 -28.02 -14.69 7.24
CA GLN A 81 -28.40 -15.53 8.38
C GLN A 81 -27.24 -16.41 8.86
N LYS A 82 -26.45 -17.00 7.96
CA LYS A 82 -25.27 -17.79 8.34
C LYS A 82 -24.18 -16.94 9.02
N LEU A 83 -24.01 -15.69 8.59
CA LEU A 83 -23.04 -14.78 9.22
C LEU A 83 -23.51 -14.30 10.59
N THR A 84 -24.82 -14.09 10.79
CA THR A 84 -25.37 -13.68 12.09
C THR A 84 -25.49 -14.85 13.07
N GLN A 85 -25.81 -16.06 12.57
CA GLN A 85 -25.87 -17.29 13.35
C GLN A 85 -24.50 -17.90 13.64
N LYS A 86 -23.43 -17.45 12.97
CA LYS A 86 -22.06 -17.80 13.35
C LYS A 86 -21.80 -17.22 14.73
N ASN A 87 -22.12 -18.02 15.74
CA ASN A 87 -22.01 -17.67 17.14
C ASN A 87 -20.66 -17.04 17.36
N LYS A 88 -20.70 -15.89 18.01
CA LYS A 88 -19.52 -15.12 18.35
C LYS A 88 -18.54 -16.06 19.05
N GLY A 89 -17.48 -16.42 18.33
CA GLY A 89 -16.63 -17.54 18.70
C GLY A 89 -15.95 -17.35 20.06
N PRO A 90 -15.08 -18.29 20.48
CA PRO A 90 -14.36 -18.17 21.76
C PRO A 90 -13.60 -16.85 21.91
N GLY A 91 -13.25 -16.19 20.79
CA GLY A 91 -12.68 -14.84 20.79
C GLY A 91 -13.59 -13.76 21.39
N ARG A 92 -14.92 -13.82 21.20
CA ARG A 92 -15.81 -12.82 21.83
C ARG A 92 -15.97 -13.04 23.32
N LYS A 93 -16.09 -14.30 23.78
CA LYS A 93 -16.15 -14.59 25.23
C LYS A 93 -14.88 -14.07 25.92
N ARG A 94 -13.70 -14.37 25.37
CA ARG A 94 -12.41 -13.85 25.86
C ARG A 94 -12.35 -12.32 25.82
N TRP A 95 -12.87 -11.69 24.76
CA TRP A 95 -12.96 -10.24 24.68
C TRP A 95 -13.89 -9.66 25.73
N GLU A 96 -15.07 -10.25 25.95
CA GLU A 96 -16.03 -9.83 26.98
C GLU A 96 -15.42 -9.91 28.39
N GLU A 97 -14.76 -11.01 28.73
CA GLU A 97 -14.05 -11.19 30.01
C GLU A 97 -12.93 -10.16 30.18
N THR A 98 -12.12 -9.97 29.14
CA THR A 98 -11.01 -8.99 29.16
C THR A 98 -11.55 -7.56 29.26
N ASN A 99 -12.64 -7.26 28.57
CA ASN A 99 -13.28 -5.95 28.61
C ASN A 99 -13.93 -5.68 29.97
N ALA A 100 -14.56 -6.68 30.60
CA ALA A 100 -15.10 -6.57 31.96
C ALA A 100 -13.99 -6.29 32.98
N LYS A 101 -12.86 -7.03 32.91
CA LYS A 101 -11.69 -6.78 33.77
C LYS A 101 -11.11 -5.39 33.54
N ASN A 102 -10.96 -4.96 32.29
CA ASN A 102 -10.47 -3.62 31.96
C ASN A 102 -11.42 -2.52 32.42
N ARG A 103 -12.74 -2.76 32.40
CA ARG A 103 -13.75 -1.83 32.91
C ARG A 103 -13.64 -1.68 34.42
N ALA A 104 -13.57 -2.78 35.16
CA ALA A 104 -13.35 -2.74 36.61
C ALA A 104 -12.06 -1.99 36.96
N LEU A 105 -10.94 -2.32 36.31
CA LEU A 105 -9.67 -1.64 36.51
C LEU A 105 -9.75 -0.13 36.18
N ARG A 106 -10.49 0.24 35.14
CA ARG A 106 -10.73 1.65 34.79
C ARG A 106 -11.53 2.37 35.87
N ASP A 107 -12.59 1.76 36.36
CA ASP A 107 -13.47 2.35 37.37
C ASP A 107 -12.74 2.48 38.72
N GLU A 108 -11.95 1.48 39.12
CA GLU A 108 -11.05 1.54 40.28
C GLU A 108 -9.99 2.64 40.14
N THR A 109 -9.32 2.71 38.97
CA THR A 109 -8.30 3.74 38.70
C THR A 109 -8.92 5.14 38.74
N LYS A 110 -10.13 5.31 38.17
CA LYS A 110 -10.86 6.57 38.24
C LYS A 110 -11.27 6.91 39.66
N ALA A 111 -11.76 5.96 40.44
CA ALA A 111 -12.14 6.17 41.84
C ALA A 111 -10.93 6.54 42.71
N ALA A 112 -9.77 5.93 42.47
CA ALA A 112 -8.52 6.30 43.13
C ALA A 112 -8.08 7.73 42.77
N ILE A 113 -8.12 8.08 41.48
CA ILE A 113 -7.77 9.43 41.01
C ILE A 113 -8.78 10.49 41.50
N GLN A 114 -10.06 10.13 41.62
CA GLN A 114 -11.12 11.00 42.12
C GLN A 114 -10.83 11.53 43.53
N LYS A 115 -10.08 10.78 44.37
CA LYS A 115 -9.66 11.23 45.70
C LYS A 115 -8.80 12.50 45.66
N TRP A 116 -8.10 12.74 44.56
CA TRP A 116 -7.20 13.87 44.36
C TRP A 116 -7.74 14.86 43.32
N LYS A 117 -9.04 14.81 43.01
CA LYS A 117 -9.66 15.70 42.02
C LYS A 117 -9.63 17.16 42.47
N ASP A 118 -9.78 17.39 43.78
CA ASP A 118 -9.86 18.72 44.38
C ASP A 118 -8.48 19.21 44.87
N ASP A 119 -7.45 18.36 44.81
CA ASP A 119 -6.07 18.73 45.14
C ASP A 119 -5.40 19.47 43.99
N GLU A 120 -4.44 20.35 44.33
CA GLU A 120 -3.59 21.01 43.35
C GLU A 120 -2.94 20.00 42.37
N PRO A 121 -2.83 20.35 41.08
CA PRO A 121 -2.16 19.50 40.11
C PRO A 121 -0.72 19.19 40.54
N LEU A 122 -0.28 17.96 40.29
CA LEU A 122 1.12 17.60 40.50
C LEU A 122 2.03 18.44 39.59
N ASP A 123 3.03 19.08 40.20
CA ASP A 123 4.14 19.69 39.48
C ASP A 123 5.14 18.60 39.10
N HIS A 124 5.08 18.21 37.84
CA HIS A 124 5.92 17.14 37.28
C HIS A 124 7.36 17.59 37.05
N SER A 125 7.66 18.89 37.15
CA SER A 125 8.98 19.48 36.94
C SER A 125 9.80 19.61 38.22
N ASN A 126 9.16 19.52 39.39
CA ASN A 126 9.81 19.62 40.69
C ASN A 126 10.77 18.42 40.93
N ARG A 127 12.03 18.74 41.28
CA ARG A 127 13.10 17.77 41.55
C ARG A 127 13.37 17.55 43.04
N ASP A 128 12.67 18.25 43.92
CA ASP A 128 12.85 18.17 45.37
C ASP A 128 12.43 16.78 45.90
N PRO A 129 13.30 16.08 46.66
CA PRO A 129 12.97 14.77 47.20
C PRO A 129 11.78 14.78 48.16
N GLU A 130 11.63 15.86 48.94
CA GLU A 130 10.55 16.04 49.93
C GLU A 130 9.19 16.29 49.27
N TYR A 131 9.17 16.88 48.06
CA TYR A 131 7.94 17.09 47.29
C TYR A 131 7.30 15.76 46.87
N TRP A 132 8.12 14.72 46.62
CA TRP A 132 7.67 13.41 46.12
C TRP A 132 7.37 12.41 47.25
N THR A 133 6.30 12.66 47.99
CA THR A 133 5.76 11.72 48.97
C THR A 133 5.28 10.41 48.30
N PRO A 134 5.19 9.28 49.05
CA PRO A 134 4.68 8.01 48.51
C PRO A 134 3.31 8.15 47.82
N GLU A 135 2.42 8.95 48.40
CA GLU A 135 1.08 9.22 47.86
C GLU A 135 1.12 10.00 46.54
N ARG A 136 1.99 11.02 46.42
CA ARG A 136 2.16 11.78 45.17
C ARG A 136 2.80 10.93 44.07
N LYS A 137 3.72 10.02 44.43
CA LYS A 137 4.27 9.04 43.49
C LYS A 137 3.21 8.05 43.00
N GLU A 138 2.30 7.62 43.88
CA GLU A 138 1.19 6.75 43.53
C GLU A 138 0.17 7.44 42.62
N ARG A 139 -0.22 8.68 42.94
CA ARG A 139 -1.06 9.54 42.08
C ARG A 139 -0.46 9.68 40.69
N ARG A 140 0.83 10.01 40.58
CA ARG A 140 1.53 10.11 39.29
C ARG A 140 1.50 8.80 38.49
N ARG A 141 1.71 7.66 39.15
CA ARG A 141 1.66 6.34 38.51
C ARG A 141 0.28 6.04 37.95
N LEU A 142 -0.79 6.30 38.70
CA LEU A 142 -2.16 6.05 38.29
C LEU A 142 -2.62 7.00 37.18
N GLU A 143 -2.30 8.30 37.26
CA GLU A 143 -2.57 9.27 36.19
C GLU A 143 -1.84 8.91 34.89
N SER A 144 -0.57 8.50 34.98
CA SER A 144 0.21 8.05 33.82
C SER A 144 -0.35 6.76 33.21
N LEU A 145 -0.78 5.81 34.04
CA LEU A 145 -1.42 4.57 33.60
C LEU A 145 -2.73 4.86 32.87
N ALA A 146 -3.57 5.73 33.44
CA ALA A 146 -4.84 6.15 32.85
C ALA A 146 -4.63 6.89 31.50
N LYS A 147 -3.65 7.80 31.41
CA LYS A 147 -3.29 8.49 30.16
C LYS A 147 -2.71 7.53 29.11
N LYS A 148 -1.88 6.55 29.53
CA LYS A 148 -1.31 5.52 28.65
C LYS A 148 -2.39 4.62 28.06
N LYS A 149 -3.38 4.23 28.87
CA LYS A 149 -4.53 3.40 28.47
C LYS A 149 -5.63 4.18 27.74
N GLY A 150 -5.49 5.50 27.58
CA GLY A 150 -6.47 6.35 26.90
C GLY A 150 -7.77 6.56 27.69
N TRP A 151 -7.73 6.37 29.01
CA TRP A 151 -8.90 6.54 29.89
C TRP A 151 -9.11 7.98 30.36
N MET A 152 -8.10 8.84 30.17
CA MET A 152 -8.12 10.29 30.38
C MET A 152 -7.43 10.99 29.20
N ALA A 153 -7.77 12.26 29.00
CA ALA A 153 -7.15 13.10 27.99
C ALA A 153 -5.65 13.27 28.25
N ARG A 154 -4.87 13.24 27.18
CA ARG A 154 -3.46 13.67 27.22
C ARG A 154 -3.48 15.19 27.09
N THR A 155 -3.43 15.85 28.23
CA THR A 155 -3.11 17.29 28.36
C THR A 155 -1.62 17.49 28.16
#